data_AF-A0A376VQU2-F1
#
_entry.id   AF-A0A376VQU2-F1
#
_cell.length_a   1.000
_cell.length_b   1.000
_cell.length_c   1.000
_cell.angle_alpha   90.00
_cell.angle_beta   90.00
_cell.angle_gamma   90.00
#
_symmetry.space_group_name_H-M   'P 1'
#
loop_
_entity.id
_entity.type
_entity.pdbx_description
1 polymer ?
#
loop_
_entity_poly.entity_id
_entity_poly.type
_entity_poly.pdbx_seq_one_letter_code
_entity_poly.pdbx_strand_id
1 'polypeptide(L)'
;MSKIIAMLITVSTLFLPSIIQAKPISIKVAYENNPGEPLDVVMRYWADLLNKKSNGEITLALYPSSQLGSKQDVTEQAMMGMNVITLSDVAFLADYEPDLGICLDRI
;
A
#
# COMPACT_ATOMS: atom_id res chain seq x y z
N MET A 1 -57.40 -2.21 -12.77
CA MET A 1 -56.59 -3.32 -12.23
C MET A 1 -55.23 -3.45 -12.92
N SER A 2 -55.15 -3.41 -14.26
CA SER A 2 -53.89 -3.41 -15.03
C SER A 2 -52.91 -2.26 -14.67
N LYS A 3 -53.39 -1.05 -14.37
CA LYS A 3 -52.54 0.10 -14.01
C LYS A 3 -51.91 0.02 -12.61
N ILE A 4 -52.52 -0.73 -11.69
CA ILE A 4 -52.04 -0.90 -10.31
C ILE A 4 -50.92 -1.95 -10.27
N ILE A 5 -51.03 -2.99 -11.10
CA ILE A 5 -49.99 -4.02 -11.28
C ILE A 5 -48.75 -3.40 -11.96
N ALA A 6 -48.95 -2.54 -12.96
CA ALA A 6 -47.85 -1.81 -13.60
C ALA A 6 -47.13 -0.86 -12.61
N MET A 7 -47.85 -0.22 -11.70
CA MET A 7 -47.27 0.68 -10.70
C MET A 7 -46.48 -0.06 -9.61
N LEU A 8 -46.86 -1.30 -9.25
CA LEU A 8 -46.13 -2.12 -8.29
C LEU A 8 -44.79 -2.64 -8.83
N ILE A 9 -44.72 -2.93 -10.14
CA ILE A 9 -43.49 -3.43 -10.79
C ILE A 9 -42.47 -2.31 -10.95
N THR A 10 -42.90 -1.06 -11.17
CA THR A 10 -42.01 0.10 -11.28
C THR A 10 -41.38 0.50 -9.94
N VAL A 11 -42.02 0.22 -8.80
CA VAL A 11 -41.46 0.54 -7.46
C VAL A 11 -40.38 -0.47 -7.04
N SER A 12 -40.40 -1.70 -7.57
CA SER A 12 -39.44 -2.75 -7.20
C SER A 12 -38.06 -2.63 -7.87
N THR A 13 -37.86 -1.69 -8.81
CA THR A 13 -36.57 -1.47 -9.50
C THR A 13 -35.67 -0.43 -8.82
N LEU A 14 -36.11 0.16 -7.70
CA LEU A 14 -35.35 1.16 -6.95
C LEU A 14 -34.43 0.59 -5.85
N PHE A 15 -34.40 -0.72 -5.66
CA PHE A 15 -33.41 -1.38 -4.80
C PHE A 15 -32.30 -1.99 -5.65
N LEU A 16 -31.45 -1.13 -6.22
CA LEU A 16 -30.12 -1.56 -6.61
C LEU A 16 -29.36 -1.86 -5.31
N PRO A 17 -28.83 -3.07 -5.11
CA PRO A 17 -27.91 -3.30 -4.01
C PRO A 17 -26.69 -2.41 -4.29
N SER A 18 -26.49 -1.40 -3.44
CA SER A 18 -25.26 -0.63 -3.43
C SER A 18 -24.12 -1.61 -3.23
N ILE A 19 -23.36 -1.89 -4.29
CA ILE A 19 -22.10 -2.60 -4.17
C ILE A 19 -21.21 -1.69 -3.32
N ILE A 20 -21.06 -2.03 -2.04
CA ILE A 20 -20.11 -1.38 -1.15
C ILE A 20 -18.73 -1.77 -1.69
N GLN A 21 -18.23 -0.97 -2.63
CA GLN A 21 -16.87 -1.11 -3.11
C GLN A 21 -15.97 -0.55 -2.02
N ALA A 22 -15.20 -1.43 -1.37
CA ALA A 22 -14.23 -1.04 -0.35
C ALA A 22 -13.32 0.05 -0.92
N LYS A 23 -13.07 1.10 -0.12
CA LYS A 23 -12.23 2.22 -0.56
C LYS A 23 -10.82 1.67 -0.84
N PRO A 24 -10.27 1.87 -2.06
CA PRO A 24 -8.95 1.36 -2.39
C PRO A 24 -7.91 1.95 -1.43
N ILE A 25 -7.13 1.08 -0.80
CA ILE A 25 -6.07 1.44 0.14
C ILE A 25 -4.82 1.71 -0.69
N SER A 26 -4.25 2.90 -0.55
CA SER A 26 -2.99 3.26 -1.22
C SER A 26 -1.89 3.43 -0.17
N ILE A 27 -0.92 2.53 -0.19
CA ILE A 27 0.21 2.51 0.75
C ILE A 27 1.40 3.19 0.08
N LYS A 28 2.02 4.16 0.75
CA LYS A 28 3.22 4.82 0.22
C LYS A 28 4.42 3.92 0.45
N VAL A 29 5.27 3.72 -0.55
CA VAL A 29 6.53 2.98 -0.41
C VAL A 29 7.67 3.92 -0.76
N ALA A 30 8.49 4.28 0.22
CA ALA A 30 9.64 5.17 0.02
C ALA A 30 10.94 4.38 -0.01
N TYR A 31 11.85 4.77 -0.91
CA TYR A 31 13.19 4.19 -0.98
C TYR A 31 14.20 5.14 -1.61
N GLU A 32 15.48 4.88 -1.34
CA GLU A 32 16.61 5.75 -1.69
C GLU A 32 17.03 5.59 -3.16
N ASN A 33 16.86 4.39 -3.72
CA ASN A 33 17.29 4.06 -5.08
C ASN A 33 16.56 4.89 -6.15
N ASN A 34 17.28 5.21 -7.23
CA ASN A 34 16.72 5.95 -8.34
C ASN A 34 15.84 5.06 -9.24
N PRO A 35 14.92 5.66 -10.02
CA PRO A 35 14.17 4.93 -11.03
C PRO A 35 15.07 4.15 -11.99
N GLY A 36 14.74 2.88 -12.24
CA GLY A 36 15.50 1.99 -13.12
C GLY A 36 16.63 1.21 -12.46
N GLU A 37 17.01 1.54 -11.22
CA GLU A 37 17.90 0.68 -10.44
C GLU A 37 17.22 -0.67 -10.09
N PRO A 38 17.99 -1.73 -9.82
CA PRO A 38 17.43 -3.06 -9.55
C PRO A 38 16.32 -3.06 -8.50
N LEU A 39 16.49 -2.28 -7.43
CA LEU A 39 15.49 -2.19 -6.36
C LEU A 39 14.18 -1.53 -6.82
N ASP A 40 14.25 -0.46 -7.62
CA ASP A 40 13.07 0.19 -8.20
C ASP A 40 12.29 -0.78 -9.11
N VAL A 41 13.00 -1.59 -9.90
CA VAL A 41 12.39 -2.62 -10.75
C VAL A 41 11.63 -3.66 -9.91
N VAL A 42 12.23 -4.12 -8.80
CA VAL A 42 11.57 -5.06 -7.88
C VAL A 42 10.34 -4.42 -7.22
N MET A 43 10.42 -3.15 -6.81
CA MET A 43 9.29 -2.45 -6.18
C MET A 43 8.11 -2.29 -7.15
N ARG A 44 8.37 -1.97 -8.42
CA ARG A 44 7.32 -1.92 -9.46
C ARG A 44 6.67 -3.27 -9.67
N TYR A 45 7.47 -4.34 -9.72
CA TYR A 45 6.94 -5.69 -9.82
C TYR A 45 6.09 -6.07 -8.60
N TRP A 46 6.52 -5.70 -7.39
CA TRP A 46 5.76 -5.92 -6.17
C TRP A 46 4.42 -5.15 -6.17
N ALA A 47 4.42 -3.89 -6.60
CA ALA A 47 3.21 -3.10 -6.77
C ALA A 47 2.21 -3.76 -7.72
N ASP A 48 2.68 -4.27 -8.86
CA ASP A 48 1.86 -4.99 -9.83
C ASP A 48 1.30 -6.29 -9.26
N LEU A 49 2.11 -7.07 -8.53
CA LEU A 49 1.68 -8.30 -7.89
C LEU A 49 0.61 -8.05 -6.84
N LEU A 50 0.78 -7.03 -6.00
CA LEU A 50 -0.18 -6.71 -4.95
C LEU A 50 -1.50 -6.22 -5.54
N ASN A 51 -1.43 -5.36 -6.55
CA ASN A 51 -2.61 -4.88 -7.27
C ASN A 51 -3.40 -6.04 -7.90
N LYS A 52 -2.72 -7.00 -8.52
CA LYS A 52 -3.35 -8.20 -9.10
C LYS A 52 -3.96 -9.12 -8.04
N LYS A 53 -3.24 -9.38 -6.94
CA LYS A 53 -3.71 -10.27 -5.86
C LYS A 53 -4.87 -9.68 -5.07
N SER A 54 -4.89 -8.37 -4.91
CA SER A 54 -5.95 -7.65 -4.19
C SER A 54 -7.10 -7.21 -5.09
N ASN A 55 -7.12 -7.60 -6.38
CA ASN A 55 -8.10 -7.14 -7.35
C ASN A 55 -8.27 -5.60 -7.38
N GLY A 56 -7.18 -4.85 -7.16
CA GLY A 56 -7.19 -3.39 -7.13
C GLY A 56 -7.63 -2.76 -5.81
N GLU A 57 -7.92 -3.55 -4.78
CA GLU A 57 -8.25 -3.02 -3.45
C GLU A 57 -7.04 -2.42 -2.73
N ILE A 58 -5.82 -2.90 -3.03
CA ILE A 58 -4.58 -2.42 -2.44
C ILE A 58 -3.61 -1.99 -3.54
N THR A 59 -3.13 -0.75 -3.45
CA THR A 59 -2.15 -0.16 -4.38
C THR A 59 -0.92 0.32 -3.62
N LEU A 60 0.25 0.16 -4.24
CA LEU A 60 1.50 0.72 -3.72
C LEU A 60 1.87 1.96 -4.53
N ALA A 61 1.94 3.11 -3.87
CA ALA A 61 2.43 4.35 -4.44
C ALA A 61 3.94 4.44 -4.18
N LEU A 62 4.75 4.29 -5.23
CA LEU A 62 6.21 4.24 -5.12
C LEU A 62 6.82 5.66 -5.13
N TYR A 63 7.70 5.92 -4.18
CA TYR A 63 8.45 7.17 -4.00
C TYR A 63 9.96 6.88 -3.99
N PRO A 64 10.58 6.70 -5.17
CA PRO A 64 12.03 6.49 -5.31
C PRO A 64 12.82 7.77 -4.98
N SER A 65 14.15 7.67 -4.97
CA SER A 65 15.06 8.82 -4.82
C SER A 65 14.81 9.65 -3.56
N SER A 66 14.45 9.02 -2.44
CA SER A 66 14.24 9.69 -1.14
C SER A 66 13.22 10.84 -1.20
N GLN A 67 12.23 10.76 -2.08
CA GLN A 67 11.23 11.82 -2.28
C GLN A 67 10.39 12.16 -1.04
N LEU A 68 10.26 11.22 -0.10
CA LEU A 68 9.51 11.41 1.15
C LEU A 68 10.39 11.76 2.35
N GLY A 69 11.69 12.00 2.13
CA GLY A 69 12.66 12.31 3.19
C GLY A 69 13.77 11.27 3.29
N SER A 70 14.62 11.43 4.31
CA SER A 70 15.66 10.45 4.62
C SER A 70 15.05 9.14 5.13
N LYS A 71 15.82 8.05 5.12
CA LYS A 71 15.39 6.76 5.67
C LYS A 71 14.92 6.88 7.12
N GLN A 72 15.58 7.72 7.92
CA GLN A 72 15.20 7.99 9.30
C GLN A 72 13.83 8.67 9.38
N ASP A 73 13.61 9.75 8.62
CA ASP A 73 12.34 10.48 8.64
C ASP A 73 11.16 9.57 8.26
N VAL A 74 11.35 8.71 7.25
CA VAL A 74 10.28 7.79 6.81
C VAL A 74 10.07 6.66 7.82
N THR A 75 11.13 6.19 8.48
CA THR A 75 11.01 5.19 9.56
C THR A 75 10.23 5.75 10.74
N GLU A 76 10.52 7.00 11.13
CA GLU A 76 9.77 7.69 12.18
C GLU A 76 8.30 7.89 11.78
N GLN A 77 8.02 8.25 10.53
CA GLN A 77 6.64 8.30 10.01
C GLN A 77 5.93 6.94 10.16
N ALA A 78 6.61 5.84 9.81
CA ALA A 78 6.06 4.49 9.97
C ALA A 78 5.78 4.18 11.44
N MET A 79 6.68 4.52 12.36
CA MET A 79 6.50 4.35 13.80
C MET A 79 5.32 5.17 14.35
N MET A 80 5.06 6.35 13.78
CA MET A 80 3.89 7.18 14.12
C MET A 80 2.56 6.61 13.58
N GLY A 81 2.58 5.45 12.91
CA GLY A 81 1.39 4.82 12.34
C GLY A 81 0.94 5.44 11.00
N MET A 82 1.82 6.20 10.34
CA MET A 82 1.55 6.70 9.00
C MET A 82 1.52 5.54 8.01
N ASN A 83 0.69 5.67 6.98
CA ASN A 83 0.55 4.68 5.93
C ASN A 83 1.74 4.72 4.94
N VAL A 84 2.90 4.30 5.42
CA VAL A 84 4.16 4.29 4.69
C VAL A 84 4.94 3.00 4.96
N ILE A 85 5.63 2.52 3.93
CA ILE A 85 6.57 1.43 3.95
C ILE A 85 7.92 2.03 3.54
N THR A 86 8.97 1.70 4.28
CA THR A 86 10.34 2.07 3.95
C THR A 86 11.19 0.82 3.85
N LEU A 87 12.26 0.90 3.05
CA LEU A 87 13.27 -0.14 2.98
C LEU A 87 14.41 0.18 3.92
N SER A 88 14.70 -0.77 4.80
CA SER A 88 15.73 -0.65 5.82
C SER A 88 16.67 -1.86 5.78
N ASP A 89 17.89 -1.64 6.22
CA ASP A 89 18.92 -2.65 6.40
C ASP A 89 19.10 -2.96 7.89
N VAL A 90 19.68 -4.12 8.20
CA VAL A 90 19.82 -4.58 9.59
C VAL A 90 20.76 -3.69 10.41
N ALA A 91 21.70 -2.98 9.77
CA ALA A 91 22.56 -2.02 10.46
C ALA A 91 21.76 -0.81 10.93
N PHE A 92 20.91 -0.27 10.07
CA PHE A 92 20.00 0.81 10.44
C PHE A 92 18.98 0.38 11.51
N LEU A 93 18.46 -0.85 11.44
CA LEU A 93 17.50 -1.34 12.43
C LEU A 93 18.14 -1.64 13.80
N ALA A 94 19.44 -1.93 13.85
CA ALA A 94 20.15 -2.16 15.11
C ALA A 94 20.19 -0.93 16.02
N ASP A 95 20.06 0.29 15.46
CA ASP A 95 19.91 1.53 16.23
C ASP A 95 18.57 1.59 16.99
N TYR A 96 17.56 0.83 16.55
CA TYR A 96 16.23 0.77 17.17
C TYR A 96 16.06 -0.48 18.05
N GLU A 97 16.57 -1.63 17.61
CA GLU A 97 16.55 -2.90 18.33
C GLU A 97 17.97 -3.50 18.35
N PRO A 98 18.72 -3.34 19.45
CA PRO A 98 20.11 -3.77 19.55
C PRO A 98 20.33 -5.25 19.23
N ASP A 99 19.36 -6.11 19.50
CA ASP A 99 19.45 -7.54 19.21
C ASP A 99 19.61 -7.85 17.72
N LEU A 100 19.17 -6.94 16.82
CA LEU A 100 19.39 -7.08 15.37
C LEU A 100 20.86 -6.93 14.97
N GLY A 101 21.70 -6.35 15.85
CA GLY A 101 23.15 -6.26 15.65
C GLY A 101 23.84 -7.62 15.50
N ILE A 102 23.25 -8.71 16.04
CA ILE A 102 23.80 -10.06 15.88
C ILE A 102 23.89 -10.51 14.42
N CYS A 103 23.07 -9.92 13.53
CA CYS A 103 23.11 -10.20 12.10
C CYS A 103 24.36 -9.62 11.41
N LEU A 104 25.06 -8.68 12.05
CA LEU A 104 26.28 -8.05 11.53
C LEU A 104 27.55 -8.76 12.00
N ASP A 105 27.55 -9.35 13.20
CA ASP A 105 28.71 -10.00 13.82
C ASP A 105 29.24 -11.24 13.08
N ARG A 106 28.55 -11.73 12.05
CA ARG A 106 28.94 -12.95 11.29
C ARG A 106 29.22 -12.70 9.80
N ILE A 107 29.35 -11.46 9.37
CA ILE A 107 29.73 -11.11 7.98
C ILE A 107 31.21 -10.72 7.97
#